data_AF-A0A6A2X241-F1
#
_entry.id   AF-A0A6A2X241-F1
#
_cell.length_a   1.000
_cell.length_b   1.000
_cell.length_c   1.000
_cell.angle_alpha   90.00
_cell.angle_beta   90.00
_cell.angle_gamma   90.00
#
_symmetry.space_group_name_H-M   'P 1'
#
loop_
_entity.id
_entity.type
_entity.pdbx_description
1 polymer ?
#
loop_
_entity_poly.entity_id
_entity_poly.type
_entity_poly.pdbx_seq_one_letter_code
_entity_poly.pdbx_strand_id
1 'polypeptide(L)'
;MEKAFAPLKDEGVLIMGSGASTHNLITLSSNVDSAGGVFPWALEFDNWVKDTILRGRYEDVNQFQEKGPYAKMAHPWPDHFYPLHVAMGAAGENAKAKLLHQSWQLGSLSYYSYQFTSTY
;
A
#
# COMPACT_ATOMS: atom_id res chain seq x y z
N MET A 1 12.75 4.27 4.34
CA MET A 1 12.41 4.37 2.90
C MET A 1 13.62 4.04 2.02
N GLU A 2 13.48 3.18 1.02
CA GLU A 2 14.57 2.76 0.11
C GLU A 2 14.82 3.77 -1.01
N LYS A 3 15.77 4.69 -0.83
CA LYS A 3 16.06 5.75 -1.82
C LYS A 3 17.08 5.35 -2.90
N ALA A 4 17.67 4.15 -2.82
CA ALA A 4 18.74 3.71 -3.71
C ALA A 4 18.36 3.74 -5.20
N PHE A 5 17.06 3.57 -5.49
CA PHE A 5 16.53 3.54 -6.84
C PHE A 5 16.09 4.91 -7.38
N ALA A 6 16.10 5.97 -6.56
CA ALA A 6 15.61 7.28 -6.97
C ALA A 6 16.28 7.88 -8.23
N PRO A 7 17.60 7.71 -8.46
CA PRO A 7 18.25 8.23 -9.67
C PRO A 7 17.73 7.62 -10.97
N LEU A 8 17.22 6.38 -10.96
CA LEU A 8 16.78 5.67 -12.16
C LEU A 8 15.58 6.35 -12.86
N LYS A 9 14.78 7.11 -12.10
CA LYS A 9 13.71 7.96 -12.63
C LYS A 9 14.23 8.90 -13.72
N ASP A 10 15.38 9.52 -13.48
CA ASP A 10 15.95 10.53 -14.40
C ASP A 10 16.55 9.88 -15.66
N GLU A 11 16.74 8.56 -15.64
CA GLU A 11 17.13 7.73 -16.79
C GLU A 11 15.94 7.19 -17.60
N GLY A 12 14.71 7.59 -17.25
CA GLY A 12 13.49 7.14 -17.93
C GLY A 12 13.04 5.72 -17.53
N VAL A 13 13.51 5.20 -16.40
CA VAL A 13 13.12 3.89 -15.87
C VAL A 13 11.84 4.01 -15.04
N LEU A 14 10.85 3.16 -15.34
CA LEU A 14 9.67 2.97 -14.50
C LEU A 14 9.92 1.86 -13.47
N ILE A 15 9.73 2.18 -12.20
CA ILE A 15 9.76 1.20 -11.11
C ILE A 15 8.33 0.85 -10.72
N MET A 16 8.02 -0.45 -10.75
CA MET A 16 6.71 -0.99 -10.42
C MET A 16 6.83 -2.00 -9.28
N GLY A 17 6.24 -1.68 -8.14
CA GLY A 17 6.06 -2.62 -7.03
C GLY A 17 4.70 -3.30 -7.15
N SER A 18 4.67 -4.64 -7.08
CA SER A 18 3.42 -5.42 -7.04
C SER A 18 3.31 -6.09 -5.68
N GLY A 19 2.18 -5.90 -5.01
CA GLY A 19 1.89 -6.37 -3.66
C GLY A 19 0.44 -6.06 -3.29
N ALA A 20 0.14 -6.05 -1.99
CA ALA A 20 -1.18 -5.73 -1.47
C ALA A 20 -1.08 -5.02 -0.12
N SER A 21 -1.93 -4.02 0.11
CA SER A 21 -2.07 -3.36 1.41
C SER A 21 -2.78 -4.22 2.46
N THR A 22 -3.43 -5.30 2.07
CA THR A 22 -3.97 -6.29 2.99
C THR A 22 -3.71 -7.68 2.43
N HIS A 23 -3.03 -8.54 3.19
CA HIS A 23 -2.60 -9.86 2.72
C HIS A 23 -2.65 -10.89 3.86
N ASN A 24 -3.86 -11.12 4.38
CA ASN A 24 -4.10 -12.17 5.37
C ASN A 24 -4.94 -13.30 4.77
N LEU A 25 -4.24 -14.30 4.25
CA LEU A 25 -4.84 -15.47 3.60
C LEU A 25 -5.72 -16.30 4.54
N ILE A 26 -5.54 -16.19 5.86
CA ILE A 26 -6.36 -16.91 6.86
C ILE A 26 -7.80 -16.39 6.88
N THR A 27 -8.00 -15.13 6.48
CA THR A 27 -9.28 -14.41 6.63
C THR A 27 -10.08 -14.30 5.35
N LEU A 28 -9.60 -14.86 4.24
CA LEU A 28 -10.28 -14.77 2.95
C LEU A 28 -11.68 -15.37 3.01
N SER A 29 -12.66 -14.69 2.41
CA SER A 29 -14.05 -15.13 2.40
C SER A 29 -14.76 -14.72 1.11
N SER A 30 -15.04 -15.70 0.25
CA SER A 30 -15.89 -15.52 -0.93
C SER A 30 -17.35 -15.19 -0.58
N ASN A 31 -17.81 -15.55 0.62
CA ASN A 31 -19.16 -15.22 1.08
C ASN A 31 -19.30 -13.73 1.37
N VAL A 32 -18.28 -13.13 2.00
CA VAL A 32 -18.22 -11.68 2.23
C VAL A 32 -18.15 -10.94 0.89
N ASP A 33 -17.34 -11.43 -0.03
CA ASP A 33 -17.18 -10.86 -1.38
C ASP A 33 -18.47 -10.92 -2.20
N SER A 34 -19.19 -12.05 -2.16
CA SER A 34 -20.48 -12.24 -2.85
C SER A 34 -21.57 -11.31 -2.32
N ALA A 35 -21.45 -10.86 -1.07
CA ALA A 35 -22.32 -9.84 -0.48
C ALA A 35 -21.85 -8.39 -0.79
N GLY A 36 -20.81 -8.21 -1.60
CA GLY A 36 -20.18 -6.92 -1.89
C GLY A 36 -19.46 -6.31 -0.68
N GLY A 37 -19.13 -7.13 0.31
CA GLY A 37 -18.58 -6.69 1.59
C GLY A 37 -17.06 -6.71 1.65
N VAL A 38 -16.53 -5.98 2.63
CA VAL A 38 -15.13 -5.99 3.05
C VAL A 38 -15.12 -6.10 4.57
N PHE A 39 -14.18 -6.85 5.13
CA PHE A 39 -14.04 -6.90 6.59
C PHE A 39 -13.68 -5.51 7.13
N PRO A 40 -14.33 -5.04 8.23
CA PRO A 40 -14.09 -3.70 8.76
C PRO A 40 -12.61 -3.41 9.05
N TRP A 41 -11.89 -4.37 9.66
CA TRP A 41 -10.46 -4.22 9.96
C TRP A 41 -9.61 -4.01 8.69
N ALA A 42 -9.98 -4.66 7.57
CA ALA A 42 -9.25 -4.57 6.31
C ALA A 42 -9.49 -3.20 5.68
N LEU A 43 -10.75 -2.77 5.67
CA LEU A 43 -11.14 -1.44 5.20
C LEU A 43 -10.48 -0.33 6.02
N GLU A 44 -10.41 -0.47 7.35
CA GLU A 44 -9.77 0.50 8.23
C GLU A 44 -8.26 0.60 8.00
N PHE A 45 -7.55 -0.54 7.91
CA PHE A 45 -6.12 -0.53 7.61
C PHE A 45 -5.83 0.09 6.25
N ASP A 46 -6.55 -0.33 5.21
CA ASP A 46 -6.27 0.15 3.85
C ASP A 46 -6.66 1.62 3.66
N ASN A 47 -7.72 2.10 4.32
CA ASN A 47 -8.02 3.53 4.37
C ASN A 47 -6.94 4.32 5.12
N TRP A 48 -6.37 3.77 6.20
CA TRP A 48 -5.23 4.38 6.88
C TRP A 48 -4.00 4.44 5.96
N VAL A 49 -3.69 3.37 5.21
CA VAL A 49 -2.60 3.34 4.23
C VAL A 49 -2.83 4.42 3.16
N LYS A 50 -4.02 4.44 2.54
CA LYS A 50 -4.40 5.44 1.53
C LYS A 50 -4.26 6.87 2.05
N ASP A 51 -4.85 7.18 3.19
CA ASP A 51 -4.81 8.53 3.78
C ASP A 51 -3.36 8.96 4.06
N THR A 52 -2.57 8.06 4.64
CA THR A 52 -1.18 8.31 5.01
C THR A 52 -0.31 8.57 3.78
N ILE A 53 -0.45 7.77 2.73
CA ILE A 53 0.24 7.95 1.46
C ILE A 53 -0.16 9.25 0.78
N LEU A 54 -1.46 9.53 0.65
CA LEU A 54 -1.95 10.73 -0.06
C LEU A 54 -1.58 12.04 0.67
N ARG A 55 -1.44 11.99 2.00
CA ARG A 55 -0.96 13.12 2.81
C ARG A 55 0.57 13.23 2.88
N GLY A 56 1.31 12.35 2.21
CA GLY A 56 2.77 12.35 2.23
C GLY A 56 3.40 11.98 3.57
N ARG A 57 2.64 11.31 4.46
CA ARG A 57 3.14 10.81 5.75
C ARG A 57 3.92 9.51 5.58
N TYR A 58 4.91 9.50 4.68
CA TYR A 58 5.61 8.27 4.29
C TYR A 58 6.39 7.60 5.42
N GLU A 59 6.80 8.36 6.44
CA GLU A 59 7.42 7.79 7.63
C GLU A 59 6.44 6.96 8.48
N ASP A 60 5.16 7.34 8.49
CA ASP A 60 4.13 6.53 9.15
C ASP A 60 3.94 5.20 8.43
N VAL A 61 4.05 5.18 7.08
CA VAL A 61 4.01 3.95 6.28
C VAL A 61 5.23 3.06 6.56
N ASN A 62 6.43 3.64 6.68
CA ASN A 62 7.64 2.90 7.10
C ASN A 62 7.46 2.21 8.46
N GLN A 63 6.61 2.78 9.32
CA GLN A 63 6.30 2.31 10.68
C GLN A 63 4.90 1.68 10.77
N PHE A 64 4.36 1.16 9.67
CA PHE A 64 2.97 0.69 9.61
C PHE A 64 2.64 -0.38 10.66
N GLN A 65 3.61 -1.20 11.07
CA GLN A 65 3.38 -2.24 12.07
C GLN A 65 3.04 -1.66 13.45
N GLU A 66 3.54 -0.46 13.76
CA GLU A 66 3.33 0.23 15.03
C GLU A 66 2.18 1.24 14.94
N LYS A 67 2.07 1.93 13.81
CA LYS A 67 1.12 3.05 13.64
C LYS A 67 -0.18 2.67 12.94
N GLY A 68 -0.17 1.61 12.14
CA GLY A 68 -1.32 1.18 11.35
C GLY A 68 -2.32 0.40 12.20
N PRO A 69 -3.62 0.69 12.09
CA PRO A 69 -4.64 -0.07 12.80
C PRO A 69 -4.69 -1.49 12.25
N TYR A 70 -4.73 -2.51 13.12
CA TYR A 70 -4.80 -3.91 12.70
C TYR A 70 -3.63 -4.37 11.82
N ALA A 71 -2.46 -3.72 11.85
CA ALA A 71 -1.35 -4.05 10.96
C ALA A 71 -0.93 -5.54 11.00
N LYS A 72 -0.89 -6.14 12.20
CA LYS A 72 -0.63 -7.60 12.37
C LYS A 72 -1.74 -8.49 11.82
N MET A 73 -2.99 -8.01 11.81
CA MET A 73 -4.11 -8.73 11.20
C MET A 73 -4.06 -8.59 9.67
N ALA A 74 -3.73 -7.42 9.14
CA ALA A 74 -3.58 -7.21 7.70
C ALA A 74 -2.37 -7.96 7.12
N HIS A 75 -1.31 -8.06 7.91
CA HIS A 75 -0.06 -8.70 7.56
C HIS A 75 0.47 -9.56 8.73
N PRO A 76 0.02 -10.83 8.83
CA PRO A 76 0.66 -11.80 9.73
C PRO A 76 2.15 -11.95 9.41
N TRP A 77 2.47 -11.84 8.12
CA TRP A 77 3.82 -11.63 7.58
C TRP A 77 3.79 -10.38 6.68
N PRO A 78 4.78 -9.48 6.77
CA PRO A 78 4.77 -8.18 6.07
C PRO A 78 5.28 -8.22 4.62
N ASP A 79 5.40 -9.39 4.02
CA ASP A 79 6.05 -9.62 2.73
C ASP A 79 5.39 -8.86 1.56
N HIS A 80 4.06 -8.90 1.47
CA HIS A 80 3.31 -8.27 0.38
C HIS A 80 3.13 -6.74 0.55
N PHE A 81 3.58 -6.18 1.68
CA PHE A 81 3.54 -4.74 1.95
C PHE A 81 4.86 -4.03 1.58
N TYR A 82 5.99 -4.75 1.57
CA TYR A 82 7.29 -4.16 1.23
C TYR A 82 7.41 -3.58 -0.19
N PRO A 83 6.76 -4.13 -1.24
CA PRO A 83 6.82 -3.53 -2.58
C PRO A 83 6.35 -2.07 -2.63
N LEU A 84 5.42 -1.68 -1.76
CA LEU A 84 4.98 -0.29 -1.62
C LEU A 84 6.14 0.62 -1.16
N HIS A 85 6.99 0.16 -0.25
CA HIS A 85 8.13 0.92 0.26
C HIS A 85 9.18 1.17 -0.83
N VAL A 86 9.39 0.19 -1.72
CA VAL A 86 10.29 0.31 -2.87
C VAL A 86 9.76 1.37 -3.83
N ALA A 87 8.49 1.29 -4.23
CA ALA A 87 7.88 2.25 -5.15
C ALA A 87 7.86 3.68 -4.58
N MET A 88 7.55 3.82 -3.28
CA MET A 88 7.63 5.10 -2.56
C MET A 88 9.04 5.67 -2.53
N GLY A 89 10.04 4.82 -2.23
CA GLY A 89 11.43 5.24 -2.14
C GLY A 89 12.07 5.61 -3.48
N ALA A 90 11.70 4.88 -4.53
CA ALA A 90 12.06 5.18 -5.91
C ALA A 90 11.57 6.53 -6.40
N ALA A 91 10.43 7.02 -5.89
CA ALA A 91 9.94 8.36 -6.23
C ALA A 91 10.82 9.49 -5.68
N GLY A 92 11.66 9.20 -4.68
CA GLY A 92 12.62 10.14 -4.13
C GLY A 92 12.01 11.18 -3.19
N GLU A 93 12.73 12.28 -3.00
CA GLU A 93 12.28 13.38 -2.16
C GLU A 93 11.12 14.14 -2.81
N ASN A 94 10.24 14.70 -1.97
CA ASN A 94 9.02 15.37 -2.39
C ASN A 94 8.05 14.49 -3.19
N ALA A 95 8.11 13.16 -3.02
CA ALA A 95 7.18 12.24 -3.65
C ALA A 95 5.72 12.65 -3.39
N LYS A 96 4.90 12.62 -4.42
CA LYS A 96 3.46 12.83 -4.40
C LYS A 96 2.78 11.57 -4.90
N ALA A 97 1.82 11.10 -4.13
CA ALA A 97 1.04 9.93 -4.47
C ALA A 97 -0.29 10.31 -5.11
N LYS A 98 -0.75 9.50 -6.06
CA LYS A 98 -2.08 9.54 -6.63
C LYS A 98 -2.67 8.14 -6.61
N LEU A 99 -3.91 7.99 -6.15
CA LEU A 99 -4.66 6.75 -6.27
C LEU A 99 -5.09 6.56 -7.74
N LEU A 100 -4.72 5.44 -8.35
CA LEU A 100 -5.09 5.08 -9.72
C LEU A 100 -6.28 4.12 -9.77
N HIS A 101 -6.33 3.19 -8.82
CA HIS A 101 -7.35 2.14 -8.78
C HIS A 101 -7.66 1.77 -7.34
N GLN A 102 -8.91 1.39 -7.08
CA GLN A 102 -9.38 0.92 -5.78
C GLN A 102 -10.44 -0.16 -6.00
N SER A 103 -10.11 -1.39 -5.62
CA SER A 103 -11.05 -2.51 -5.57
C SER A 103 -10.64 -3.52 -4.51
N TRP A 104 -11.55 -4.45 -4.25
CA TRP A 104 -11.41 -5.49 -3.22
C TRP A 104 -11.80 -6.84 -3.80
N GLN A 105 -11.32 -7.91 -3.18
CA GLN A 105 -11.77 -9.26 -3.44
C GLN A 105 -11.64 -10.13 -2.19
N LEU A 106 -12.42 -11.22 -2.13
CA LEU A 106 -12.37 -12.21 -1.06
C LEU A 106 -12.51 -11.59 0.35
N GLY A 107 -13.22 -10.47 0.46
CA GLY A 107 -13.49 -9.75 1.71
C GLY A 107 -12.32 -9.02 2.36
N SER A 108 -11.06 -9.36 2.05
CA SER A 108 -9.88 -8.72 2.67
C SER A 108 -8.69 -8.51 1.76
N LEU A 109 -8.72 -8.84 0.46
CA LEU A 109 -7.63 -8.50 -0.46
C LEU A 109 -7.88 -7.14 -1.12
N SER A 110 -7.01 -6.17 -0.86
CA SER A 110 -7.04 -4.87 -1.50
C SER A 110 -6.19 -4.86 -2.77
N TYR A 111 -6.71 -4.21 -3.82
CA TYR A 111 -6.01 -3.95 -5.08
C TYR A 111 -5.76 -2.45 -5.30
N TYR A 112 -5.56 -1.69 -4.22
CA TYR A 112 -5.31 -0.26 -4.36
C TYR A 112 -3.98 -0.05 -5.09
N SER A 113 -4.03 0.71 -6.18
CA SER A 113 -2.85 0.99 -7.00
C SER A 113 -2.53 2.46 -6.93
N TYR A 114 -1.26 2.78 -6.71
CA TYR A 114 -0.78 4.15 -6.53
C TYR A 114 0.26 4.50 -7.59
N GLN A 115 0.20 5.73 -8.07
CA GLN A 115 1.28 6.35 -8.82
C GLN A 115 2.04 7.29 -7.88
N PHE A 116 3.37 7.19 -7.90
CA PHE A 116 4.23 8.16 -7.24
C PHE A 116 4.97 8.98 -8.29
N THR A 117 4.98 10.30 -8.11
CA THR A 117 5.78 11.25 -8.88
C THR A 117 6.60 12.09 -7.91
N SER A 118 7.66 12.76 -8.37
CA SER A 118 8.35 13.77 -7.57
C SER A 118 8.33 15.09 -8.32
N THR A 119 7.92 16.15 -7.62
CA THR A 119 7.92 17.52 -8.13
C THR A 119 9.29 18.13 -7.90
N TYR A 120 9.90 18.64 -8.97
CA TYR A 120 11.14 19.43 -8.94
C TYR A 120 10.95 20.73 -8.15
#